data_AF-A0A9E0NNK5-F1
#
_entry.id   AF-A0A9E0NNK5-F1
#
_cell.length_a   1.000
_cell.length_b   1.000
_cell.length_c   1.000
_cell.angle_alpha   90.00
_cell.angle_beta   90.00
_cell.angle_gamma   90.00
#
_symmetry.space_group_name_H-M   'P 1'
#
loop_
_entity.id
_entity.type
_entity.pdbx_description
1 polymer ?
#
loop_
_entity_poly.entity_id
_entity_poly.type
_entity_poly.pdbx_seq_one_letter_code
_entity_poly.pdbx_strand_id
1 'polypeptide(L)'
;ATLGSVHASYRPGVQPADLACCLPDYVVQSLREALPVFARQIPGYALADAVLTGVETRTSSPVRLHRDEHFQSINTTGLYPAGEGAGYAGGILSAAIDGIKVAQAVALDMVAQASACPPS
;
A
#
# COMPACT_ATOMS: atom_id res chain seq x y z
N ALA A 1 -30.31 -11.72 5.92
CA ALA A 1 -29.57 -12.97 6.20
C ALA A 1 -28.62 -12.69 7.35
N THR A 2 -28.64 -13.51 8.40
CA THR A 2 -27.65 -13.43 9.50
C THR A 2 -26.39 -14.18 9.08
N LEU A 3 -25.22 -13.68 9.48
CA LEU A 3 -23.95 -14.41 9.30
C LEU A 3 -23.97 -15.72 10.12
N GLY A 4 -23.12 -16.69 9.73
CA GLY A 4 -22.97 -17.96 10.44
C GLY A 4 -22.13 -17.82 11.71
N SER A 5 -21.30 -18.81 12.01
CA SER A 5 -20.44 -18.82 13.20
C SER A 5 -19.29 -17.81 13.11
N VAL A 6 -18.85 -17.48 11.89
CA VAL A 6 -17.84 -16.45 11.63
C VAL A 6 -18.51 -15.08 11.60
N HIS A 7 -18.17 -14.25 12.57
CA HIS A 7 -18.68 -12.87 12.66
C HIS A 7 -17.72 -11.87 12.00
N ALA A 8 -18.27 -10.89 11.30
CA ALA A 8 -17.49 -9.78 10.77
C ALA A 8 -16.95 -8.90 11.91
N SER A 9 -15.64 -8.60 11.86
CA SER A 9 -14.99 -7.73 12.85
C SER A 9 -15.08 -6.24 12.51
N TYR A 10 -15.41 -5.90 11.26
CA TYR A 10 -15.51 -4.52 10.80
C TYR A 10 -16.61 -3.76 11.56
N ARG A 11 -16.25 -2.58 12.07
CA ARG A 11 -17.16 -1.61 12.71
C ARG A 11 -17.26 -0.39 11.77
N PRO A 12 -18.45 0.19 11.53
CA PRO A 12 -19.71 0.14 12.30
C PRO A 12 -20.58 -1.11 12.11
N GLY A 13 -20.29 -1.94 11.11
CA GLY A 13 -21.03 -3.17 10.82
C GLY A 13 -20.97 -3.51 9.33
N VAL A 14 -21.55 -4.65 8.95
CA VAL A 14 -21.59 -5.12 7.56
C VAL A 14 -23.02 -5.38 7.10
N GLN A 15 -23.25 -5.23 5.80
CA GLN A 15 -24.50 -5.62 5.15
C GLN A 15 -24.21 -6.71 4.12
N PRO A 16 -24.88 -7.89 4.18
CA PRO A 16 -24.73 -8.92 3.17
C PRO A 16 -25.11 -8.39 1.78
N ALA A 17 -24.24 -8.62 0.81
CA ALA A 17 -24.42 -8.20 -0.58
C ALA A 17 -23.64 -9.16 -1.51
N ASP A 18 -23.93 -9.09 -2.81
CA ASP A 18 -23.12 -9.76 -3.82
C ASP A 18 -21.84 -8.94 -4.11
N LEU A 19 -20.68 -9.49 -3.73
CA LEU A 19 -19.39 -8.83 -3.98
C LEU A 19 -19.06 -8.71 -5.46
N ALA A 20 -19.66 -9.52 -6.33
CA ALA A 20 -19.46 -9.40 -7.77
C ALA A 20 -19.98 -8.07 -8.32
N CYS A 21 -20.95 -7.44 -7.66
CA CYS A 21 -21.45 -6.11 -8.05
C CYS A 21 -20.50 -4.96 -7.64
N CYS A 22 -19.51 -5.24 -6.79
CA CYS A 22 -18.61 -4.23 -6.21
C CYS A 22 -17.18 -4.33 -6.73
N LEU A 23 -16.87 -5.36 -7.52
CA LEU A 23 -15.52 -5.68 -7.98
C LEU A 23 -15.51 -5.82 -9.51
N PRO A 24 -14.41 -5.45 -10.18
CA PRO A 24 -14.23 -5.78 -11.59
C PRO A 24 -14.24 -7.30 -11.83
N ASP A 25 -14.75 -7.73 -13.00
CA ASP A 25 -14.89 -9.16 -13.36
C ASP A 25 -13.60 -9.97 -13.19
N TYR A 26 -12.45 -9.39 -13.54
CA TYR A 26 -11.15 -10.07 -13.41
C TYR A 26 -10.79 -10.38 -11.95
N VAL A 27 -11.19 -9.53 -11.00
CA VAL A 27 -10.97 -9.75 -9.56
C VAL A 27 -11.90 -10.85 -9.07
N VAL A 28 -13.17 -10.81 -9.45
CA VAL A 28 -14.17 -11.83 -9.09
C VAL A 28 -13.71 -13.21 -9.58
N GLN A 29 -13.24 -13.31 -10.82
CA GLN A 29 -12.75 -14.55 -11.39
C GLN A 29 -11.51 -15.06 -10.64
N SER A 30 -10.55 -14.18 -10.36
CA SER A 30 -9.34 -14.52 -9.60
C SER A 30 -9.67 -15.06 -8.21
N LEU A 31 -10.64 -14.45 -7.51
CA LEU A 31 -11.11 -14.92 -6.20
C LEU A 31 -11.77 -16.30 -6.29
N ARG A 32 -12.64 -16.51 -7.29
CA ARG A 32 -13.31 -17.81 -7.53
C ARG A 32 -12.32 -18.94 -7.78
N GLU A 33 -11.20 -18.65 -8.43
CA GLU A 33 -10.13 -19.63 -8.69
C GLU A 33 -9.20 -19.84 -7.48
N ALA A 34 -8.86 -18.77 -6.75
CA ALA A 34 -7.90 -18.82 -5.65
C ALA A 34 -8.47 -19.47 -4.37
N LEU A 35 -9.73 -19.20 -4.02
CA LEU A 35 -10.33 -19.70 -2.78
C LEU A 35 -10.31 -21.24 -2.67
N PRO A 36 -10.68 -22.02 -3.71
CA PRO A 36 -10.56 -23.49 -3.68
C PRO A 36 -9.11 -23.98 -3.56
N VAL A 37 -8.15 -23.26 -4.15
CA VAL A 37 -6.72 -23.62 -4.05
C VAL A 37 -6.25 -23.44 -2.61
N PHE A 38 -6.56 -22.31 -1.98
CA PHE A 38 -6.21 -22.09 -0.59
C PHE A 38 -6.91 -23.06 0.37
N ALA A 39 -8.14 -23.47 0.10
CA ALA A 39 -8.84 -24.48 0.88
C ALA A 39 -8.15 -25.85 0.89
N ARG A 40 -7.43 -26.21 -0.18
CA ARG A 40 -6.63 -27.44 -0.26
C ARG A 40 -5.31 -27.33 0.50
N GLN A 41 -4.76 -26.12 0.61
CA GLN A 41 -3.48 -25.86 1.27
C GLN A 41 -3.65 -25.61 2.77
N ILE A 42 -4.75 -24.98 3.17
CA ILE A 42 -5.04 -24.55 4.53
C ILE A 42 -6.42 -25.09 4.91
N PRO A 43 -6.49 -26.17 5.73
CA PRO A 43 -7.75 -26.69 6.23
C PRO A 43 -8.58 -25.59 6.93
N GLY A 44 -9.85 -25.46 6.56
CA GLY A 44 -10.75 -24.44 7.13
C GLY A 44 -10.65 -23.05 6.51
N TYR A 45 -9.89 -22.85 5.42
CA TYR A 45 -9.78 -21.53 4.78
C TYR A 45 -11.07 -21.06 4.08
N ALA A 46 -11.80 -21.96 3.44
CA ALA A 46 -13.05 -21.66 2.72
C ALA A 46 -14.26 -22.35 3.36
N LEU A 47 -14.55 -22.01 4.62
CA LEU A 47 -15.77 -22.48 5.30
C LEU A 47 -17.02 -21.98 4.57
N ALA A 48 -18.11 -22.75 4.65
CA ALA A 48 -19.38 -22.36 4.06
C ALA A 48 -19.95 -21.06 4.63
N ASP A 49 -19.56 -20.71 5.86
CA ASP A 49 -19.94 -19.48 6.55
C ASP A 49 -18.78 -18.47 6.68
N ALA A 50 -17.68 -18.65 5.94
CA ALA A 50 -16.61 -17.67 5.88
C ALA A 50 -17.11 -16.33 5.34
N VAL A 51 -16.58 -15.23 5.90
CA VAL A 51 -17.03 -13.87 5.56
C VAL A 51 -15.95 -13.13 4.78
N LEU A 52 -16.31 -12.70 3.56
CA LEU A 52 -15.53 -11.73 2.78
C LEU A 52 -16.11 -10.33 3.05
N THR A 53 -15.26 -9.41 3.53
CA THR A 53 -15.70 -8.07 3.95
C THR A 53 -15.13 -6.99 3.05
N GLY A 54 -16.01 -6.26 2.34
CA GLY A 54 -15.66 -5.03 1.62
C GLY A 54 -14.62 -5.20 0.51
N VAL A 55 -14.04 -4.07 0.08
CA VAL A 55 -12.96 -4.00 -0.93
C VAL A 55 -11.76 -3.31 -0.30
N GLU A 56 -10.60 -3.96 -0.36
CA GLU A 56 -9.33 -3.37 0.07
C GLU A 56 -8.68 -2.60 -1.09
N THR A 57 -8.90 -1.29 -1.16
CA THR A 57 -8.49 -0.45 -2.30
C THR A 57 -7.18 0.32 -2.11
N ARG A 58 -6.61 0.31 -0.90
CA ARG A 58 -5.40 1.07 -0.54
C ARG A 58 -4.25 0.15 -0.15
N THR A 59 -3.87 -0.73 -1.07
CA THR A 59 -2.77 -1.68 -0.86
C THR A 59 -1.39 -1.05 -1.10
N SER A 60 -1.33 0.01 -1.90
CA SER A 60 -0.15 0.81 -2.18
C SER A 60 -0.55 2.17 -2.75
N SER A 61 0.40 3.11 -2.89
CA SER A 61 0.11 4.39 -3.51
C SER A 61 -0.29 4.21 -4.99
N PRO A 62 -1.39 4.83 -5.43
CA PRO A 62 -1.84 4.78 -6.83
C PRO A 62 -0.99 5.66 -7.75
N VAL A 63 -0.03 6.42 -7.19
CA VAL A 63 0.83 7.35 -7.92
C VAL A 63 2.29 7.13 -7.56
N ARG A 64 3.17 7.48 -8.49
CA ARG A 64 4.61 7.51 -8.27
C ARG A 64 5.17 8.88 -8.57
N LEU A 65 5.76 9.52 -7.57
CA LEU A 65 6.39 10.83 -7.71
C LEU A 65 7.86 10.64 -8.11
N HIS A 66 8.15 10.69 -9.40
CA HIS A 66 9.49 10.39 -9.91
C HIS A 66 10.58 11.24 -9.26
N ARG A 67 11.58 10.56 -8.69
CA ARG A 67 12.81 11.13 -8.14
C ARG A 67 14.05 10.51 -8.79
N ASP A 68 15.14 11.25 -8.82
CA ASP A 68 16.44 10.84 -9.35
C ASP A 68 17.27 10.02 -8.33
N GLU A 69 18.54 9.76 -8.66
CA GLU A 69 19.49 9.04 -7.80
C GLU A 69 19.88 9.82 -6.53
N HIS A 70 19.68 11.14 -6.51
CA HIS A 70 19.87 12.02 -5.36
C HIS A 70 18.60 12.15 -4.51
N PHE A 71 17.58 11.35 -4.81
CA PHE A 71 16.29 11.34 -4.12
C PHE A 71 15.46 12.63 -4.31
N GLN A 72 15.85 13.51 -5.24
CA GLN A 72 15.12 14.73 -5.57
C GLN A 72 14.13 14.51 -6.71
N SER A 73 13.01 15.24 -6.68
CA SER A 73 12.05 15.26 -7.78
C SER A 73 12.72 15.67 -9.08
N ILE A 74 12.44 14.94 -10.16
CA ILE A 74 13.02 15.20 -11.49
C ILE A 74 12.62 16.55 -12.11
N ASN A 75 11.61 17.22 -11.56
CA ASN A 75 11.09 18.49 -12.09
C ASN A 75 11.03 19.62 -11.05
N THR A 76 11.41 19.36 -9.80
CA THR A 76 11.31 20.33 -8.70
C THR A 76 12.49 20.14 -7.74
N THR A 77 13.53 20.94 -7.92
CA THR A 77 14.72 20.92 -7.05
C THR A 77 14.34 21.24 -5.60
N GLY A 78 14.94 20.51 -4.65
CA GLY A 78 14.65 20.64 -3.22
C GLY A 78 13.38 19.93 -2.74
N LEU A 79 12.60 19.31 -3.65
CA LEU A 79 11.51 18.41 -3.27
C LEU A 79 12.01 16.96 -3.23
N TYR A 80 11.77 16.26 -2.12
CA TYR A 80 12.23 14.89 -1.91
C TYR A 80 11.06 13.92 -1.68
N PRO A 81 10.51 13.29 -2.73
CA PRO A 81 9.46 12.29 -2.57
C PRO A 81 9.95 11.06 -1.81
N ALA A 82 9.24 10.64 -0.76
CA ALA A 82 9.62 9.54 0.12
C ALA A 82 8.45 8.67 0.58
N GLY A 83 8.75 7.43 0.94
CA GLY A 83 7.83 6.49 1.56
C GLY A 83 6.72 5.98 0.64
N GLU A 84 5.67 5.43 1.24
CA GLU A 84 4.59 4.78 0.50
C GLU A 84 3.79 5.78 -0.32
N GLY A 85 3.47 6.96 0.23
CA GLY A 85 2.72 7.99 -0.47
C GLY A 85 3.37 8.44 -1.78
N ALA A 86 4.71 8.46 -1.84
CA ALA A 86 5.46 8.77 -3.06
C ALA A 86 5.65 7.59 -4.02
N GLY A 87 5.25 6.38 -3.61
CA GLY A 87 5.39 5.15 -4.40
C GLY A 87 6.77 4.47 -4.28
N TYR A 88 7.51 4.70 -3.19
CA TYR A 88 8.85 4.12 -2.96
C TYR A 88 8.91 3.11 -1.82
N ALA A 89 7.78 2.86 -1.14
CA ALA A 89 7.65 1.85 -0.11
C ALA A 89 6.27 1.19 -0.15
N GLY A 90 6.10 0.09 0.57
CA GLY A 90 4.84 -0.68 0.65
C GLY A 90 4.58 -1.28 2.03
N GLY A 91 5.14 -0.65 3.07
CA GLY A 91 4.99 -1.11 4.44
C GLY A 91 5.87 -0.31 5.40
N ILE A 92 5.65 -0.51 6.71
CA ILE A 92 6.29 0.26 7.77
C ILE A 92 7.82 0.24 7.66
N LEU A 93 8.40 -0.95 7.54
CA LEU A 93 9.86 -1.11 7.50
C LEU A 93 10.46 -0.49 6.24
N SER A 94 9.87 -0.72 5.07
CA SER A 94 10.38 -0.17 3.81
C SER A 94 10.24 1.35 3.76
N ALA A 95 9.15 1.91 4.30
CA ALA A 95 8.94 3.35 4.41
C ALA A 95 9.96 3.99 5.36
N ALA A 96 10.26 3.34 6.50
CA ALA A 96 11.28 3.81 7.42
C ALA A 96 12.68 3.81 6.79
N ILE A 97 13.05 2.74 6.08
CA ILE A 97 14.32 2.65 5.36
C ILE A 97 14.41 3.73 4.29
N ASP A 98 13.34 3.97 3.53
CA ASP A 98 13.32 5.02 2.52
C ASP A 98 13.47 6.41 3.15
N GLY A 99 12.78 6.66 4.27
CA GLY A 99 12.89 7.89 5.04
C GLY A 99 14.32 8.17 5.52
N ILE A 100 15.03 7.16 6.01
CA ILE A 100 16.44 7.30 6.43
C ILE A 100 17.32 7.71 5.24
N LYS A 101 17.15 7.05 4.08
CA LYS A 101 17.93 7.36 2.86
C LYS A 101 17.67 8.79 2.38
N VAL A 102 16.40 9.20 2.35
CA VAL A 102 16.00 10.55 1.93
C VAL A 102 16.55 11.59 2.91
N ALA A 103 16.46 11.35 4.22
CA ALA A 103 17.03 12.25 5.22
C ALA A 103 18.55 12.42 5.06
N GLN A 104 19.27 11.34 4.76
CA GLN A 104 20.72 11.39 4.45
C GLN A 104 20.99 12.21 3.18
N ALA A 105 20.21 12.02 2.12
CA ALA A 105 20.36 12.77 0.87
C ALA A 105 20.12 14.28 1.07
N VAL A 106 19.07 14.65 1.82
CA VAL A 106 18.78 16.04 2.19
C VAL A 106 19.95 16.65 2.98
N ALA A 107 20.46 15.93 3.99
CA ALA A 107 21.56 16.43 4.80
C ALA A 107 22.84 16.67 3.96
N LEU A 108 23.16 15.77 3.03
CA LEU A 108 24.30 15.92 2.13
C LEU A 108 24.14 17.12 1.19
N ASP A 109 22.95 17.31 0.62
CA ASP A 109 22.65 18.45 -0.25
C ASP A 109 22.78 19.79 0.50
N MET A 110 22.25 19.87 1.71
CA MET A 110 22.37 21.07 2.56
C MET A 110 23.83 21.42 2.88
N VAL A 111 24.67 20.43 3.18
CA VAL A 111 26.10 20.64 3.46
C VAL A 111 26.85 21.11 2.21
N ALA A 112 26.54 20.53 1.05
CA ALA A 112 27.13 20.93 -0.22
C ALA A 112 26.77 22.39 -0.58
N GLN A 113 25.50 22.78 -0.40
CA GLN A 113 25.03 24.14 -0.63
C GLN A 113 25.69 25.16 0.32
N ALA A 114 25.82 24.83 1.60
CA ALA A 114 26.48 25.68 2.58
C ALA A 114 27.97 25.93 2.24
N SER A 115 28.64 24.92 1.66
CA SER A 115 30.04 25.01 1.25
C SER A 115 30.24 25.80 -0.06
N ALA A 116 29.19 25.95 -0.86
CA ALA A 116 29.23 26.66 -2.15
C ALA A 116 29.01 28.18 -2.02
N CYS A 117 28.59 28.68 -0.85
CA CYS A 117 28.43 30.11 -0.58
C CYS A 117 29.71 30.66 0.06
N PRO A 118 30.54 31.48 -0.65
CA PRO A 118 31.71 32.09 -0.03
C PRO A 118 31.30 33.07 1.08
N PRO A 119 32.09 33.21 2.16
CA PRO A 119 31.78 34.18 3.21
C PRO A 119 31.81 35.60 2.62
N SER A 120 30.77 36.38 2.96
CA SER A 120 30.65 37.81 2.64
C SER A 120 31.73 38.65 3.31
#